data_AF-A0A6C0M069-F1
#
_entry.id   AF-A0A6C0M069-F1
#
_cell.length_a   1.000
_cell.length_b   1.000
_cell.length_c   1.000
_cell.angle_alpha   90.00
_cell.angle_beta   90.00
_cell.angle_gamma   90.00
#
_symmetry.space_group_name_H-M   'P 1'
#
loop_
_entity.id
_entity.type
_entity.pdbx_description
1 polymer ?
#
loop_
_entity_poly.entity_id
_entity_poly.type
_entity_poly.pdbx_seq_one_letter_code
_entity_poly.pdbx_strand_id
1 'polypeptide(L)'
;METIQSKEQWVLHRLETFYSNPETFTRVEEILTGKSRLSLRLLDWFATNYSKKYNVSYMTKSGRHVIVYLVYKAHLKAYNKKMFDPFCRCKRIKFRGLDTTVGQLNFFEWVIQDEVLEYLDEHYDEIHRDMEEFSQVMIQPDGERRKRHELSRSATKSVKRHDVRVVVSFD
;
A
#
# COMPACT_ATOMS: atom_id res chain seq x y z
N MET A 1 28.03 12.78 -13.68
CA MET A 1 27.30 12.02 -12.63
C MET A 1 26.54 13.04 -11.80
N GLU A 2 25.21 12.99 -11.80
CA GLU A 2 24.42 13.88 -10.94
C GLU A 2 24.73 13.56 -9.47
N THR A 3 25.22 14.55 -8.73
CA THR A 3 25.43 14.42 -7.29
C THR A 3 24.08 14.37 -6.58
N ILE A 4 23.77 13.22 -5.97
CA ILE A 4 22.57 13.05 -5.16
C ILE A 4 22.77 13.79 -3.83
N GLN A 5 21.92 14.77 -3.54
CA GLN A 5 22.07 15.68 -2.38
C GLN A 5 20.96 15.50 -1.33
N SER A 6 19.91 14.74 -1.62
CA SER A 6 18.76 14.58 -0.71
C SER A 6 18.20 13.15 -0.68
N LYS A 7 17.50 12.83 0.41
CA LYS A 7 16.79 11.55 0.58
C LYS A 7 15.74 11.30 -0.51
N GLU A 8 15.06 12.35 -0.96
CA GLU A 8 14.05 12.27 -2.03
C GLU A 8 14.68 11.87 -3.36
N GLN A 9 15.84 12.44 -3.70
CA GLN A 9 16.58 12.07 -4.91
C GLN A 9 17.09 10.63 -4.87
N TRP A 10 17.55 10.15 -3.70
CA TRP A 10 17.91 8.73 -3.53
C TRP A 10 16.72 7.80 -3.76
N VAL A 11 15.56 8.14 -3.21
CA VAL A 11 14.33 7.37 -3.43
C VAL A 11 13.96 7.40 -4.91
N LEU A 12 14.00 8.57 -5.55
CA LEU A 12 13.67 8.70 -6.97
C LEU A 12 14.61 7.87 -7.86
N HIS A 13 15.92 7.89 -7.60
CA HIS A 13 16.90 7.08 -8.34
C HIS A 13 16.64 5.57 -8.20
N ARG A 14 16.29 5.11 -6.99
CA ARG A 14 15.86 3.72 -6.78
C ARG A 14 14.58 3.41 -7.56
N LEU A 15 13.59 4.31 -7.51
CA LEU A 15 12.33 4.15 -8.24
C LEU A 15 12.54 4.12 -9.75
N GLU A 16 13.47 4.91 -10.30
CA GLU A 16 13.83 4.85 -11.72
C GLU A 16 14.34 3.46 -12.12
N THR A 17 15.17 2.85 -11.28
CA THR A 17 15.68 1.49 -11.48
C THR A 17 14.54 0.48 -11.39
N PHE A 18 13.69 0.58 -10.38
CA PHE A 18 12.56 -0.33 -10.17
C PHE A 18 11.55 -0.28 -11.34
N TYR A 19 11.15 0.92 -11.76
CA TYR A 19 10.22 1.13 -12.88
C TYR A 19 10.90 1.09 -14.25
N SER A 20 12.15 0.65 -14.33
CA SER A 20 12.79 0.36 -15.62
C SER A 20 12.19 -0.85 -16.31
N ASN A 21 11.58 -1.78 -15.55
CA ASN A 21 10.74 -2.82 -16.12
C ASN A 21 9.40 -2.22 -16.61
N PRO A 22 9.10 -2.26 -17.93
CA PRO A 22 7.86 -1.71 -18.49
C PRO A 22 6.60 -2.34 -17.89
N GLU A 23 6.59 -3.65 -17.63
CA GLU A 23 5.41 -4.36 -17.10
C GLU A 23 5.00 -3.85 -15.72
N THR A 24 6.01 -3.56 -14.88
CA THR A 24 5.80 -3.01 -13.53
C THR A 24 5.19 -1.62 -13.62
N PHE A 25 5.68 -0.77 -14.52
CA PHE A 25 5.15 0.58 -14.70
C PHE A 25 3.74 0.56 -15.30
N THR A 26 3.48 -0.29 -16.30
CA THR A 26 2.15 -0.43 -16.91
C THR A 26 1.09 -0.84 -15.88
N ARG A 27 1.38 -1.80 -15.00
CA ARG A 27 0.47 -2.18 -13.90
C ARG A 27 0.09 -0.98 -13.02
N VAL A 28 1.07 -0.15 -12.66
CA VAL A 28 0.81 1.06 -11.85
C VAL A 28 0.01 2.09 -12.64
N GLU A 29 0.35 2.32 -13.90
CA GLU A 29 -0.35 3.25 -14.78
C GLU A 29 -1.83 2.86 -14.97
N GLU A 30 -2.14 1.58 -15.14
CA GLU A 30 -3.52 1.09 -15.29
C GLU A 30 -4.36 1.35 -14.04
N ILE A 31 -3.79 1.18 -12.84
CA ILE A 31 -4.46 1.51 -11.57
C ILE A 31 -4.66 3.02 -11.44
N LEU A 32 -3.65 3.82 -11.79
CA LEU A 32 -3.70 5.28 -11.68
C LEU A 32 -4.64 5.94 -12.68
N THR A 33 -4.77 5.37 -13.87
CA THR A 33 -5.68 5.84 -14.94
C THR A 33 -7.10 5.26 -14.81
N GLY A 34 -7.33 4.33 -13.87
CA GLY A 34 -8.64 3.71 -13.64
C GLY A 34 -9.02 2.64 -14.67
N LYS A 35 -8.05 2.10 -15.42
CA LYS A 35 -8.27 0.97 -16.34
C LYS A 35 -8.27 -0.37 -15.61
N SER A 36 -7.62 -0.43 -14.45
CA SER A 36 -7.64 -1.61 -13.58
C SER A 36 -8.94 -1.71 -12.78
N ARG A 37 -9.35 -2.94 -12.44
CA ARG A 37 -10.39 -3.22 -11.44
C ARG A 37 -9.98 -2.72 -10.04
N LEU A 38 -8.67 -2.69 -9.77
CA LEU A 38 -8.12 -2.18 -8.53
C LEU A 38 -8.08 -0.65 -8.53
N SER A 39 -8.47 -0.05 -7.41
CA SER A 39 -8.45 1.40 -7.24
C SER A 39 -7.51 1.82 -6.11
N LEU A 40 -7.05 3.07 -6.15
CA LEU A 40 -6.27 3.68 -5.07
C LEU A 40 -6.97 3.60 -3.71
N ARG A 41 -8.29 3.77 -3.70
CA ARG A 41 -9.08 3.73 -2.47
C ARG A 41 -9.16 2.32 -1.89
N LEU A 42 -9.30 1.31 -2.75
CA LEU A 42 -9.32 -0.08 -2.32
C LEU A 42 -7.95 -0.50 -1.75
N LEU A 43 -6.86 -0.10 -2.40
CA LEU A 43 -5.50 -0.33 -1.90
C LEU A 43 -5.26 0.33 -0.55
N ASP A 44 -5.64 1.60 -0.40
CA ASP A 44 -5.55 2.31 0.87
C ASP A 44 -6.42 1.66 1.96
N TRP A 45 -7.65 1.27 1.63
CA TRP A 45 -8.55 0.54 2.53
C TRP A 45 -7.93 -0.77 3.00
N PHE A 46 -7.36 -1.54 2.06
CA PHE A 46 -6.70 -2.79 2.35
C PHE A 46 -5.52 -2.61 3.33
N ALA A 47 -4.61 -1.69 3.02
CA ALA A 47 -3.41 -1.45 3.81
C ALA A 47 -3.69 -0.84 5.20
N THR A 48 -4.70 0.02 5.32
CA THR A 48 -4.95 0.79 6.55
C THR A 48 -6.04 0.22 7.46
N ASN A 49 -7.02 -0.50 6.90
CA ASN A 49 -8.21 -0.97 7.62
C ASN A 49 -8.38 -2.48 7.56
N TYR A 50 -8.57 -3.07 6.36
CA TYR A 50 -8.88 -4.49 6.23
C TYR A 50 -7.75 -5.36 6.81
N SER A 51 -6.50 -5.14 6.37
CA SER A 51 -5.35 -5.91 6.87
C SER A 51 -5.12 -5.72 8.38
N LYS A 52 -5.42 -4.53 8.90
CA LYS A 52 -5.34 -4.22 10.33
C LYS A 52 -6.41 -4.98 11.15
N LYS A 53 -7.64 -5.06 10.62
CA LYS A 53 -8.80 -5.71 11.24
C LYS A 53 -8.64 -7.23 11.25
N TYR A 54 -8.20 -7.82 10.14
CA TYR A 54 -8.12 -9.27 9.98
C TYR A 54 -6.71 -9.85 10.21
N ASN A 55 -5.70 -9.01 10.48
CA ASN A 55 -4.30 -9.41 10.62
C ASN A 55 -3.79 -10.19 9.40
N VAL A 56 -4.06 -9.65 8.21
CA VAL A 56 -3.72 -10.31 6.94
C VAL A 56 -2.22 -10.55 6.85
N SER A 57 -1.88 -11.81 6.62
CA SER A 57 -0.51 -12.27 6.44
C SER A 57 -0.43 -13.38 5.40
N TYR A 58 0.63 -13.39 4.60
CA TYR A 58 0.88 -14.42 3.60
C TYR A 58 2.38 -14.58 3.38
N MET A 59 2.75 -15.63 2.66
CA MET A 59 4.13 -15.86 2.23
C MET A 59 4.26 -15.47 0.77
N THR A 60 5.23 -14.62 0.45
CA THR A 60 5.49 -14.24 -0.94
C THR A 60 6.08 -15.41 -1.73
N LYS A 61 6.10 -15.33 -3.06
CA LYS A 61 6.77 -16.32 -3.93
C LYS A 61 8.26 -16.51 -3.59
N SER A 62 8.89 -15.46 -3.07
CA SER A 62 10.29 -15.49 -2.58
C SER A 62 10.45 -16.09 -1.17
N GLY A 63 9.38 -16.57 -0.54
CA GLY A 63 9.43 -17.19 0.79
C GLY A 63 9.43 -16.19 1.96
N ARG A 64 9.21 -14.90 1.71
CA ARG A 64 9.15 -13.89 2.77
C ARG A 64 7.75 -13.86 3.39
N HIS A 65 7.67 -13.96 4.71
CA HIS A 65 6.42 -13.78 5.43
C HIS A 65 6.09 -12.30 5.58
N VAL A 66 4.95 -11.87 5.03
CA VAL A 66 4.47 -10.48 5.06
C VAL A 66 3.26 -10.41 5.96
N ILE A 67 3.30 -9.53 6.98
CA ILE A 67 2.12 -9.11 7.75
C ILE A 67 1.79 -7.69 7.29
N VAL A 68 0.81 -7.57 6.39
CA VAL A 68 0.57 -6.36 5.56
C VAL A 68 0.52 -5.09 6.41
N TYR A 69 -0.28 -5.08 7.47
CA TYR A 69 -0.44 -3.90 8.33
C TYR A 69 0.86 -3.49 9.05
N LEU A 70 1.67 -4.46 9.48
CA LEU A 70 2.94 -4.17 10.17
C LEU A 70 3.99 -3.64 9.21
N VAL A 71 4.09 -4.22 8.02
CA VAL A 71 5.02 -3.76 6.99
C VAL A 71 4.63 -2.37 6.48
N TYR A 72 3.35 -2.14 6.18
CA TYR A 72 2.82 -0.81 5.83
C TYR A 72 3.20 0.25 6.88
N LYS A 73 3.03 -0.06 8.17
CA LYS A 73 3.46 0.84 9.25
C LYS A 73 4.96 1.07 9.29
N ALA A 74 5.78 0.06 8.99
CA ALA A 74 7.22 0.20 8.92
C ALA A 74 7.63 1.16 7.80
N HIS A 75 7.01 1.06 6.62
CA HIS A 75 7.23 2.00 5.52
C HIS A 75 6.83 3.43 5.88
N LEU A 76 5.68 3.65 6.52
CA LEU A 76 5.28 4.98 6.99
C LEU A 76 6.28 5.60 7.98
N LYS A 77 6.93 4.78 8.83
CA LYS A 77 7.97 5.25 9.74
C LYS A 77 9.26 5.59 8.99
N ALA A 78 9.68 4.74 8.05
CA ALA A 78 10.92 4.92 7.29
C ALA A 78 10.86 6.12 6.33
N TYR A 79 9.72 6.30 5.65
CA TYR A 79 9.57 7.27 4.57
C TYR A 79 8.77 8.51 4.97
N ASN A 80 8.18 8.56 6.17
CA ASN A 80 7.19 9.56 6.56
C ASN A 80 5.96 9.59 5.61
N LYS A 81 4.87 10.24 6.03
CA LYS A 81 3.63 10.23 5.25
C LYS A 81 3.75 10.92 3.89
N LYS A 82 4.72 11.84 3.71
CA LYS A 82 4.86 12.59 2.45
C LYS A 82 5.52 11.74 1.36
N MET A 83 6.44 10.84 1.71
CA MET A 83 7.12 9.97 0.74
C MET A 83 6.52 8.56 0.71
N PHE A 84 5.34 8.34 1.28
CA PHE A 84 4.62 7.07 1.21
C PHE A 84 3.11 7.31 1.31
N ASP A 85 2.55 7.91 0.26
CA ASP A 85 1.14 8.30 0.14
C ASP A 85 0.58 7.72 -1.15
N PRO A 86 -0.41 6.80 -1.11
CA PRO A 86 -1.05 6.30 -2.33
C PRO A 86 -1.70 7.42 -3.15
N PHE A 87 -2.04 8.55 -2.51
CA PHE A 87 -2.70 9.67 -3.17
C PHE A 87 -1.69 10.71 -3.66
N CYS A 88 -1.91 11.24 -4.86
CA CYS A 88 -1.08 12.26 -5.50
C CYS A 88 -1.30 13.68 -4.88
N ARG A 89 -1.04 13.82 -3.57
CA ARG A 89 -1.34 15.03 -2.78
C ARG A 89 -0.14 15.96 -2.55
N CYS A 90 1.08 15.43 -2.64
CA CYS A 90 2.32 16.18 -2.41
C CYS A 90 2.84 16.85 -3.69
N LYS A 91 4.09 17.36 -3.66
CA LYS A 91 4.77 17.95 -4.81
C LYS A 91 4.74 16.97 -5.99
N ARG A 92 4.07 17.37 -7.07
CA ARG A 92 3.97 16.57 -8.29
C ARG A 92 5.26 16.62 -9.08
N ILE A 93 5.58 15.50 -9.71
CA ILE A 93 6.69 15.30 -10.62
C ILE A 93 6.14 14.64 -11.89
N LYS A 94 6.80 14.91 -13.02
CA LYS A 94 6.54 14.17 -14.25
C LYS A 94 7.50 12.97 -14.28
N PHE A 95 6.95 11.77 -14.22
CA PHE A 95 7.71 10.52 -14.22
C PHE A 95 7.23 9.64 -15.36
N ARG A 96 8.09 9.38 -16.35
CA ARG A 96 7.78 8.56 -17.54
C ARG A 96 6.47 8.94 -18.24
N GLY A 97 6.16 10.23 -18.32
CA GLY A 97 4.95 10.76 -18.95
C GLY A 97 3.73 10.91 -18.02
N LEU A 98 3.79 10.39 -16.79
CA LEU A 98 2.73 10.49 -15.80
C LEU A 98 2.97 11.64 -14.81
N ASP A 99 1.91 12.39 -14.49
CA ASP A 99 1.93 13.36 -13.40
C ASP A 99 1.63 12.66 -12.06
N THR A 100 2.67 12.41 -11.27
CA THR A 100 2.60 11.62 -10.02
C THR A 100 3.42 12.28 -8.89
N THR A 101 3.62 11.60 -7.76
CA THR A 101 4.51 12.05 -6.68
C THR A 101 5.49 10.93 -6.31
N VAL A 102 6.64 11.29 -5.73
CA VAL A 102 7.58 10.31 -5.16
C VAL A 102 6.90 9.39 -4.15
N GLY A 103 5.98 9.94 -3.35
CA GLY A 103 5.23 9.16 -2.35
C GLY A 103 4.29 8.13 -2.96
N GLN A 104 3.65 8.47 -4.08
CA GLN A 104 2.76 7.57 -4.80
C GLN A 104 3.57 6.44 -5.46
N LEU A 105 4.65 6.78 -6.15
CA LEU A 105 5.55 5.79 -6.76
C LEU A 105 6.16 4.84 -5.71
N ASN A 106 6.58 5.36 -4.56
CA ASN A 106 7.15 4.56 -3.47
C ASN A 106 6.09 3.66 -2.80
N PHE A 107 4.85 4.13 -2.68
CA PHE A 107 3.75 3.29 -2.23
C PHE A 107 3.51 2.11 -3.17
N PHE A 108 3.48 2.36 -4.49
CA PHE A 108 3.29 1.31 -5.48
C PHE A 108 4.46 0.33 -5.60
N GLU A 109 5.70 0.81 -5.39
CA GLU A 109 6.87 -0.07 -5.32
C GLU A 109 6.68 -1.11 -4.21
N TRP A 110 6.30 -0.67 -2.99
CA TRP A 110 6.00 -1.58 -1.89
C TRP A 110 4.86 -2.54 -2.24
N VAL A 111 3.75 -2.01 -2.76
CA VAL A 111 2.56 -2.78 -3.12
C VAL A 111 2.88 -3.92 -4.11
N ILE A 112 3.82 -3.70 -5.03
CA ILE A 112 4.26 -4.73 -5.98
C ILE A 112 5.31 -5.68 -5.36
N GLN A 113 6.34 -5.15 -4.70
CA GLN A 113 7.43 -5.96 -4.14
C GLN A 113 6.96 -6.92 -3.05
N ASP A 114 5.96 -6.51 -2.27
CA ASP A 114 5.38 -7.31 -1.20
C ASP A 114 4.22 -8.19 -1.68
N GLU A 115 3.93 -8.23 -2.99
CA GLU A 115 2.82 -9.02 -3.56
C GLU A 115 1.44 -8.65 -2.97
N VAL A 116 1.30 -7.37 -2.58
CA VAL A 116 0.05 -6.80 -2.03
C VAL A 116 -1.01 -6.73 -3.12
N LEU A 117 -0.64 -6.47 -4.38
CA LEU A 117 -1.59 -6.51 -5.50
C LEU A 117 -2.16 -7.90 -5.71
N GLU A 118 -1.30 -8.92 -5.71
CA GLU A 118 -1.69 -10.30 -5.95
C GLU A 118 -2.70 -10.77 -4.89
N TYR A 119 -2.43 -10.51 -3.61
CA TYR A 119 -3.39 -10.82 -2.54
C TYR A 119 -4.70 -10.03 -2.70
N LEU A 120 -4.61 -8.75 -3.05
CA LEU A 120 -5.80 -7.89 -3.18
C LEU A 120 -6.68 -8.32 -4.36
N ASP A 121 -6.08 -8.77 -5.45
CA ASP A 121 -6.82 -9.24 -6.63
C ASP A 121 -7.52 -10.59 -6.36
N GLU A 122 -6.83 -11.52 -5.69
CA GLU A 122 -7.40 -12.82 -5.28
C GLU A 122 -8.58 -12.66 -4.31
N HIS A 123 -8.50 -11.70 -3.39
CA HIS A 123 -9.53 -11.45 -2.37
C HIS A 123 -10.36 -10.20 -2.66
N TYR A 124 -10.44 -9.77 -3.92
CA TYR A 124 -11.04 -8.50 -4.31
C TYR A 124 -12.46 -8.33 -3.74
N ASP A 125 -13.34 -9.31 -3.99
CA ASP A 125 -14.76 -9.19 -3.67
C ASP A 125 -15.01 -9.11 -2.16
N GLU A 126 -14.21 -9.82 -1.35
CA GLU A 126 -14.30 -9.76 0.10
C GLU A 126 -13.85 -8.40 0.65
N ILE A 127 -12.74 -7.88 0.14
CA ILE A 127 -12.16 -6.60 0.59
C ILE A 127 -13.04 -5.43 0.11
N HIS A 128 -13.55 -5.51 -1.11
CA HIS A 128 -14.46 -4.52 -1.68
C HIS A 128 -15.77 -4.47 -0.87
N ARG A 129 -16.37 -5.64 -0.57
CA ARG A 129 -17.58 -5.71 0.24
C ARG A 129 -17.36 -5.14 1.65
N ASP A 130 -16.25 -5.48 2.33
CA ASP A 130 -15.92 -4.91 3.65
C ASP A 130 -15.78 -3.37 3.58
N MET A 131 -15.23 -2.83 2.48
CA MET A 131 -15.18 -1.38 2.26
C MET A 131 -16.57 -0.76 2.08
N GLU A 132 -17.45 -1.40 1.30
CA GLU A 132 -18.81 -0.92 1.04
C GLU A 132 -19.69 -0.95 2.30
N GLU A 133 -19.68 -2.07 3.02
CA GLU A 133 -20.38 -2.23 4.30
C GLU A 133 -19.95 -1.14 5.28
N PHE A 134 -18.65 -0.86 5.35
CA PHE A 134 -18.14 0.21 6.20
C PHE A 134 -18.63 1.59 5.74
N SER A 135 -18.63 1.85 4.44
CA SER A 135 -19.12 3.11 3.88
C SER A 135 -20.60 3.33 4.19
N GLN A 136 -21.42 2.29 4.17
CA GLN A 136 -22.84 2.36 4.52
C GLN A 136 -23.05 2.66 6.01
N VAL A 137 -22.28 2.03 6.90
CA VAL A 137 -22.32 2.29 8.37
C VAL A 137 -21.87 3.72 8.73
N MET A 138 -21.08 4.36 7.86
CA MET A 138 -20.60 5.72 8.04
C MET A 138 -21.63 6.79 7.66
N ILE A 139 -22.63 6.47 6.84
CA ILE A 139 -23.71 7.39 6.48
C ILE A 139 -24.69 7.48 7.66
N GLN A 140 -24.65 8.57 8.40
CA GLN A 140 -25.65 8.84 9.45
C GLN A 140 -26.94 9.40 8.82
N PRO A 141 -28.12 9.10 9.39
CA PRO A 141 -29.37 9.73 8.96
C PRO A 141 -29.44 11.24 9.25
N ASP A 142 -28.70 11.73 10.25
CA ASP A 142 -29.03 12.99 10.96
C ASP A 142 -27.98 14.12 10.87
N GLY A 143 -27.19 14.17 9.78
CA GLY A 143 -26.37 15.34 9.45
C GLY A 143 -25.21 15.73 10.38
N GLU A 144 -25.10 15.14 11.58
CA GLU A 144 -24.01 15.45 12.51
C GLU A 144 -22.68 14.82 12.07
N ARG A 145 -21.64 15.65 12.01
CA ARG A 145 -20.28 15.24 11.65
C ARG A 145 -19.66 14.45 12.80
N ARG A 146 -19.46 13.14 12.61
CA ARG A 146 -18.76 12.29 13.60
C ARG A 146 -17.38 12.87 13.95
N LYS A 147 -17.06 12.89 15.24
CA LYS A 147 -15.69 13.15 15.72
C LYS A 147 -14.72 12.08 15.18
N ARG A 148 -13.42 12.35 15.22
CA ARG A 148 -12.39 11.42 14.74
C ARG A 148 -12.31 10.20 15.67
N HIS A 149 -12.62 9.01 15.16
CA HIS A 149 -12.48 7.74 15.88
C HIS A 149 -11.73 6.72 15.02
N GLU A 150 -11.23 5.64 15.62
CA GLU A 150 -10.62 4.56 14.84
C GLU A 150 -11.69 3.79 14.05
N LEU A 151 -11.45 3.61 12.75
CA LEU A 151 -12.40 2.92 11.86
C LEU A 151 -12.38 1.40 12.09
N SER A 152 -11.19 0.83 12.25
CA SER A 152 -10.98 -0.61 12.45
C SER A 152 -10.13 -0.87 13.70
N ARG A 153 -10.57 -1.80 14.56
CA ARG A 153 -9.79 -2.29 15.70
C ARG A 153 -8.62 -3.15 15.20
N SER A 154 -7.45 -2.97 15.80
CA SER A 154 -6.23 -3.67 15.38
C SER A 154 -6.18 -5.08 15.94
N ALA A 155 -6.18 -6.10 15.08
CA ALA A 155 -6.01 -7.50 15.51
C ALA A 155 -4.61 -7.77 16.09
N THR A 156 -3.60 -6.99 15.69
CA THR A 156 -2.23 -7.05 16.24
C THR A 156 -2.11 -6.57 17.70
N LYS A 157 -3.18 -6.03 18.31
CA LYS A 157 -3.21 -5.71 19.75
C LYS A 157 -3.58 -6.94 20.61
N SER A 158 -3.74 -8.10 19.99
CA SER A 158 -4.01 -9.39 20.64
C SER A 158 -2.93 -10.41 20.25
N VAL A 159 -2.74 -11.45 21.07
CA VAL A 159 -1.82 -12.55 20.74
C VAL A 159 -2.44 -13.38 19.60
N LYS A 160 -1.73 -13.48 18.48
CA LYS A 160 -2.11 -14.28 17.31
C LYS A 160 -0.97 -15.24 16.97
N ARG A 161 -1.30 -16.48 16.63
CA ARG A 161 -0.35 -17.51 16.18
C ARG A 161 -0.38 -17.60 14.66
N HIS A 162 0.78 -17.52 14.02
CA HIS A 162 0.97 -17.79 12.60
C HIS A 162 1.80 -19.06 12.49
N ASP A 163 1.32 -20.06 11.75
CA ASP A 163 2.04 -21.33 11.56
C ASP A 163 2.82 -21.27 10.24
N VAL A 164 3.98 -20.60 10.28
CA VAL A 164 4.81 -20.33 9.10
C VAL A 164 6.25 -20.75 9.35
N ARG A 165 6.85 -21.43 8.38
CA ARG A 165 8.27 -21.82 8.43
C ARG A 165 9.12 -20.70 7.85
N VAL A 166 9.89 -20.02 8.69
CA VAL A 166 10.85 -18.99 8.27
C VAL A 166 12.25 -19.60 8.30
N VAL A 167 12.95 -19.57 7.16
CA VAL A 167 14.35 -20.02 7.04
C VAL A 167 15.24 -18.79 6.95
N VAL A 168 16.27 -18.72 7.81
CA VAL A 168 17.28 -17.68 7.78
C VAL A 168 18.61 -18.32 7.37
N SER A 169 19.20 -17.84 6.28
CA SER A 169 20.53 -18.25 5.80
C SER A 169 21.50 -17.07 5.92
N PHE A 170 22.77 -17.38 6.21
CA PHE A 170 23.86 -16.43 6.21
C PHE A 170 24.94 -17.00 5.28
N ASP A 171 25.27 -16.26 4.21
CA ASP A 171 26.39 -16.55 3.31
C ASP A 171 27.66 -15.82 3.78
#